data_AF-A1VS09-F1
#
_entry.id   AF-A1VS09-F1
#
_cell.length_a   1.000
_cell.length_b   1.000
_cell.length_c   1.000
_cell.angle_alpha   90.00
_cell.angle_beta   90.00
_cell.angle_gamma   90.00
#
_symmetry.space_group_name_H-M   'P 1'
#
loop_
_entity.id
_entity.type
_entity.pdbx_description
1 polymer ?
#
loop_
_entity_poly.entity_id
_entity_poly.type
_entity_poly.pdbx_seq_one_letter_code
_entity_poly.pdbx_strand_id
1 'polypeptide(L)'
;MANNAIFARLSNLWTGFISLWVSDIEKEHPEIAYQNAIASMIQKYTQLKAATGAIIARRQEITARLSSQERELASISNDLEAALATGQDDLAVVLIQKKNALDASITELRADAEQATTDADNAKDSLMQVKTEIDKLKAEKDRMLAQMHSAQARIKIQGQLDGLSVDAEVQALGAVRDHIKGQVAQASLGSELHNSDLDVRLAKLRQSSGSVTAKAQLEAMKQARAASAQASVKNL
;
A
#
# COMPACT_ATOMS: atom_id res chain seq x y z
N MET A 1 19.75 -13.01 -41.11
CA MET A 1 19.44 -13.77 -39.87
C MET A 1 20.32 -13.38 -38.66
N ALA A 2 21.28 -12.45 -38.79
CA ALA A 2 22.15 -12.02 -37.67
C ALA A 2 21.46 -11.11 -36.63
N ASN A 3 20.53 -10.24 -37.06
CA ASN A 3 19.85 -9.29 -36.15
C ASN A 3 19.07 -9.99 -35.03
N ASN A 4 18.34 -11.08 -35.32
CA ASN A 4 17.60 -11.81 -34.28
C ASN A 4 18.50 -12.44 -33.22
N ALA A 5 19.72 -12.86 -33.58
CA ALA A 5 20.63 -13.50 -32.65
C ALA A 5 21.23 -12.49 -31.65
N ILE A 6 21.55 -11.28 -32.10
CA ILE A 6 22.05 -10.20 -31.24
C ILE A 6 20.92 -9.69 -30.34
N PHE A 7 19.72 -9.45 -30.89
CA PHE A 7 18.54 -9.06 -30.11
C PHE A 7 18.15 -10.11 -29.06
N ALA A 8 18.15 -11.40 -29.41
CA ALA A 8 17.87 -12.47 -28.45
C ALA A 8 18.92 -12.51 -27.33
N ARG A 9 20.20 -12.29 -27.64
CA ARG A 9 21.27 -12.22 -26.64
C ARG A 9 21.13 -10.99 -25.72
N LEU A 10 20.77 -9.84 -26.27
CA LEU A 10 20.58 -8.61 -25.50
C LEU A 10 19.34 -8.70 -24.59
N SER A 11 18.24 -9.22 -25.12
CA SER A 11 17.02 -9.54 -24.37
C SER A 11 17.28 -10.54 -23.24
N ASN A 12 18.03 -11.61 -23.52
CA ASN A 12 18.40 -12.61 -22.53
C ASN A 12 19.37 -12.07 -21.46
N LEU A 13 20.31 -11.19 -21.84
CA LEU A 13 21.17 -10.49 -20.89
C LEU A 13 20.36 -9.56 -19.97
N TRP A 14 19.40 -8.83 -20.52
CA TRP A 14 18.55 -7.91 -19.76
C TRP A 14 17.56 -8.63 -18.84
N THR A 15 16.90 -9.68 -19.32
CA THR A 15 16.02 -10.53 -18.50
C THR A 15 16.79 -11.31 -17.44
N GLY A 16 17.98 -11.82 -17.76
CA GLY A 16 18.89 -12.42 -16.79
C GLY A 16 19.33 -11.42 -15.71
N PHE A 17 19.60 -10.17 -16.10
CA PHE A 17 19.96 -9.10 -15.17
C PHE A 17 18.80 -8.72 -14.23
N ILE A 18 17.56 -8.65 -14.75
CA ILE A 18 16.35 -8.37 -13.93
C ILE A 18 16.05 -9.54 -12.97
N SER A 19 16.14 -10.78 -13.47
CA SER A 19 15.91 -12.02 -12.70
C SER A 19 16.79 -12.12 -11.45
N LEU A 20 18.09 -11.84 -11.61
CA LEU A 20 19.05 -11.89 -10.50
C LEU A 20 18.78 -10.87 -9.39
N TRP A 21 18.07 -9.78 -9.69
CA TRP A 21 17.90 -8.66 -8.74
C TRP A 21 16.52 -8.64 -8.07
N VAL A 22 15.50 -9.21 -8.72
CA VAL A 22 14.17 -9.45 -8.10
C VAL A 22 14.27 -10.47 -6.96
N SER A 23 15.27 -11.35 -6.96
CA SER A 23 15.42 -12.41 -5.96
C SER A 23 15.77 -11.90 -4.55
N ASP A 24 16.29 -10.68 -4.39
CA ASP A 24 16.79 -10.14 -3.11
C ASP A 24 15.85 -9.09 -2.49
N ILE A 25 14.55 -9.15 -2.78
CA ILE A 25 13.56 -8.22 -2.20
C ILE A 25 13.02 -8.82 -0.89
N GLU A 26 13.63 -8.36 0.20
CA GLU A 26 13.20 -8.57 1.58
C GLU A 26 11.76 -8.06 1.79
N LYS A 27 10.91 -8.88 2.41
CA LYS A 27 9.45 -8.73 2.45
C LYS A 27 8.92 -7.60 3.36
N GLU A 28 9.77 -6.78 3.96
CA GLU A 28 9.35 -5.80 4.96
C GLU A 28 9.07 -4.40 4.40
N HIS A 29 9.67 -3.99 3.28
CA HIS A 29 9.46 -2.66 2.68
C HIS A 29 9.40 -2.69 1.14
N PRO A 30 8.27 -3.09 0.54
CA PRO A 30 8.13 -3.19 -0.92
C PRO A 30 8.35 -1.85 -1.63
N GLU A 31 8.01 -0.73 -1.00
CA GLU A 31 8.26 0.61 -1.54
C GLU A 31 9.76 0.87 -1.78
N ILE A 32 10.59 0.59 -0.78
CA ILE A 32 12.03 0.83 -0.82
C ILE A 32 12.68 -0.06 -1.88
N ALA A 33 12.22 -1.32 -1.98
CA ALA A 33 12.68 -2.24 -3.02
C ALA A 33 12.43 -1.70 -4.44
N TYR A 34 11.21 -1.25 -4.74
CA TYR A 34 10.91 -0.64 -6.04
C TYR A 34 11.68 0.66 -6.28
N GLN A 35 11.83 1.51 -5.26
CA GLN A 35 12.61 2.75 -5.39
C GLN A 35 14.08 2.47 -5.73
N ASN A 36 14.70 1.51 -5.04
CA ASN A 36 16.08 1.09 -5.30
C ASN A 36 16.23 0.47 -6.70
N ALA A 37 15.27 -0.35 -7.13
CA ALA A 37 15.25 -0.96 -8.46
C ALA A 37 15.25 0.10 -9.56
N ILE A 38 14.31 1.04 -9.45
CA ILE A 38 14.12 2.11 -10.43
C ILE A 38 15.34 3.03 -10.46
N ALA A 39 15.89 3.41 -9.29
CA ALA A 39 17.09 4.24 -9.20
C ALA A 39 18.29 3.56 -9.88
N SER A 40 18.51 2.26 -9.60
CA SER A 40 19.55 1.44 -10.24
C SER A 40 19.40 1.40 -11.76
N MET A 41 18.18 1.23 -12.27
CA MET A 41 17.92 1.23 -13.70
C MET A 41 18.09 2.61 -14.35
N ILE A 42 17.70 3.70 -13.68
CA ILE A 42 17.93 5.07 -14.16
C ILE A 42 19.43 5.38 -14.27
N GLN A 43 20.23 4.95 -13.29
CA GLN A 43 21.68 5.11 -13.34
C GLN A 43 22.26 4.38 -14.57
N LYS A 44 21.86 3.13 -14.79
CA LYS A 44 22.32 2.32 -15.93
C LYS A 44 21.82 2.88 -17.27
N TYR A 45 20.59 3.38 -17.32
CA TYR A 45 20.07 4.09 -18.49
C TYR A 45 20.92 5.30 -18.84
N THR A 46 21.42 6.05 -17.84
CA THR A 46 22.32 7.18 -18.07
C THR A 46 23.65 6.72 -18.71
N GLN A 47 24.22 5.61 -18.23
CA GLN A 47 25.44 5.04 -18.80
C GLN A 47 25.20 4.53 -20.23
N LEU A 48 24.10 3.82 -20.45
CA LEU A 48 23.71 3.33 -21.78
C LEU A 48 23.49 4.50 -22.75
N LYS A 49 22.83 5.58 -22.31
CA LYS A 49 22.62 6.78 -23.12
C LYS A 49 23.95 7.41 -23.56
N ALA A 50 24.94 7.48 -22.67
CA ALA A 50 26.27 7.98 -23.01
C ALA A 50 26.97 7.07 -24.05
N ALA A 51 26.93 5.75 -23.85
CA ALA A 51 27.49 4.78 -24.80
C ALA A 51 26.80 4.85 -26.17
N THR A 52 25.48 4.91 -26.22
CA THR A 52 24.71 5.10 -27.47
C THR A 52 25.11 6.41 -28.15
N GLY A 53 25.31 7.49 -27.38
CA GLY A 53 25.81 8.76 -27.91
C GLY A 53 27.18 8.63 -28.58
N ALA A 54 28.11 7.90 -27.98
CA ALA A 54 29.43 7.64 -28.56
C ALA A 54 29.36 6.83 -29.87
N ILE A 55 28.47 5.83 -29.93
CA ILE A 55 28.24 5.03 -31.15
C ILE A 55 27.68 5.91 -32.28
N ILE A 56 26.70 6.77 -31.96
CA ILE A 56 26.13 7.72 -32.93
C ILE A 56 27.19 8.71 -33.43
N ALA A 57 28.06 9.21 -32.54
CA ALA A 57 29.15 10.09 -32.91
C ALA A 57 30.15 9.40 -33.85
N ARG A 58 30.52 8.14 -33.56
CA ARG A 58 31.38 7.33 -34.43
C ARG A 58 30.77 7.13 -35.81
N ARG A 59 29.47 6.80 -35.90
CA ARG A 59 28.76 6.72 -37.18
C ARG A 59 28.87 8.03 -37.96
N GLN A 60 28.62 9.16 -37.30
CA GLN A 60 28.70 10.47 -37.95
C GLN A 60 30.10 10.78 -38.48
N GLU A 61 31.14 10.44 -37.72
CA GLU A 61 32.53 10.61 -38.12
C GLU A 61 32.88 9.77 -39.36
N ILE A 62 32.52 8.48 -39.36
CA ILE A 62 32.77 7.58 -40.50
C ILE A 62 32.03 8.06 -41.75
N THR A 63 30.74 8.41 -41.62
CA THR A 63 29.95 8.94 -42.75
C THR A 63 30.53 10.25 -43.28
N ALA A 64 31.02 11.14 -42.41
CA ALA A 64 31.66 12.39 -42.83
C ALA A 64 32.97 12.12 -43.57
N ARG A 65 33.79 11.18 -43.09
CA ARG A 65 35.05 10.77 -43.75
C ARG A 65 34.78 10.15 -45.12
N LEU A 66 33.78 9.26 -45.22
CA LEU A 66 33.33 8.69 -46.48
C LEU A 66 32.94 9.78 -47.47
N SER A 67 32.06 10.70 -47.06
CA SER A 67 31.62 11.81 -47.93
C SER A 67 32.78 12.70 -48.37
N SER A 68 33.76 12.94 -47.49
CA SER A 68 34.97 13.69 -47.84
C SER A 68 35.79 12.99 -48.93
N GLN A 69 36.02 11.68 -48.80
CA GLN A 69 36.78 10.94 -49.81
C GLN A 69 36.04 10.81 -51.13
N GLU A 70 34.71 10.65 -51.11
CA GLU A 70 33.90 10.64 -52.33
C GLU A 70 33.99 11.96 -53.10
N ARG A 71 34.03 13.10 -52.38
CA ARG A 71 34.26 14.41 -53.01
C ARG A 71 35.68 14.54 -53.57
N GLU A 72 36.68 14.04 -52.85
CA GLU A 72 38.06 14.05 -53.35
C GLU A 72 38.19 13.18 -54.60
N LEU A 73 37.60 11.99 -54.62
CA LEU A 73 37.57 11.11 -55.79
C LEU A 73 36.93 11.80 -57.00
N ALA A 74 35.82 12.53 -56.79
CA ALA A 74 35.19 13.30 -57.85
C ALA A 74 36.12 14.39 -58.41
N SER A 75 36.83 15.13 -57.53
CA SER A 75 37.82 16.12 -57.95
C SER A 75 38.95 15.48 -58.76
N ILE A 76 39.55 14.40 -58.25
CA ILE A 76 40.65 13.68 -58.92
C ILE A 76 40.21 13.10 -60.26
N SER A 77 38.96 12.67 -60.37
CA SER A 77 38.40 12.19 -61.65
C SER A 77 38.30 13.32 -62.67
N ASN A 78 37.84 14.51 -62.27
CA ASN A 78 37.80 15.69 -63.15
C ASN A 78 39.21 16.14 -63.56
N ASP A 79 40.16 16.16 -62.61
CA ASP A 79 41.56 16.52 -62.88
C ASP A 79 42.21 15.53 -63.86
N LEU A 80 41.89 14.24 -63.72
CA LEU A 80 42.37 13.19 -64.63
C LEU A 80 41.83 13.39 -66.04
N GLU A 81 40.54 13.69 -66.19
CA GLU A 81 39.95 14.01 -67.50
C GLU A 81 40.65 15.21 -68.16
N ALA A 82 40.95 16.27 -67.40
CA ALA A 82 41.67 17.43 -67.89
C ALA A 82 43.12 17.11 -68.29
N ALA A 83 43.83 16.30 -67.50
CA ALA A 83 45.19 15.86 -67.81
C ALA A 83 45.23 15.04 -69.12
N LEU A 84 44.27 14.13 -69.30
CA LEU A 84 44.13 13.34 -70.53
C LEU A 84 43.80 14.22 -71.74
N ALA A 85 42.88 15.18 -71.59
CA ALA A 85 42.51 16.11 -72.66
C ALA A 85 43.66 17.03 -73.10
N THR A 86 44.62 17.29 -72.20
CA THR A 86 45.79 18.14 -72.46
C THR A 86 47.07 17.37 -72.77
N GLY A 87 47.00 16.02 -72.85
CA GLY A 87 48.14 15.16 -73.17
C GLY A 87 49.22 15.13 -72.08
N GLN A 88 48.87 15.38 -70.83
CA GLN A 88 49.79 15.34 -69.69
C GLN A 88 49.87 13.92 -69.11
N ASP A 89 50.49 13.01 -69.85
CA ASP A 89 50.50 11.57 -69.53
C ASP A 89 51.12 11.26 -68.16
N ASP A 90 52.23 11.91 -67.80
CA ASP A 90 52.88 11.71 -66.50
C ASP A 90 51.95 12.10 -65.33
N LEU A 91 51.20 13.18 -65.47
CA LEU A 91 50.22 13.62 -64.48
C LEU A 91 49.02 12.67 -64.43
N ALA A 92 48.54 12.19 -65.58
CA ALA A 92 47.45 11.24 -65.67
C ALA A 92 47.78 9.92 -64.93
N VAL A 93 49.01 9.42 -65.05
CA VAL A 93 49.46 8.21 -64.33
C VAL A 93 49.37 8.40 -62.82
N VAL A 94 49.82 9.54 -62.29
CA VAL A 94 49.76 9.84 -60.84
C VAL A 94 48.31 9.96 -60.36
N LEU A 95 47.46 10.65 -61.14
CA LEU A 95 46.04 10.81 -60.80
C LEU A 95 45.28 9.48 -60.83
N ILE A 96 45.60 8.57 -61.76
CA ILE A 96 45.05 7.21 -61.79
C ILE A 96 45.45 6.43 -60.53
N GLN A 97 46.72 6.50 -60.11
CA GLN A 97 47.17 5.83 -58.88
C GLN A 97 46.43 6.37 -57.65
N LYS A 98 46.27 7.69 -57.55
CA LYS A 98 45.52 8.34 -56.46
C LYS A 98 44.05 7.95 -56.47
N LYS A 99 43.42 7.92 -57.66
CA LYS A 99 42.04 7.47 -57.84
C LYS A 99 41.86 6.04 -57.35
N ASN A 100 42.71 5.12 -57.78
CA ASN A 100 42.65 3.71 -57.36
C ASN A 100 42.78 3.54 -55.83
N ALA A 101 43.66 4.31 -55.20
CA ALA A 101 43.82 4.31 -53.75
C ALA A 101 42.57 4.85 -53.03
N LEU A 102 41.96 5.93 -53.55
CA LEU A 102 40.70 6.47 -53.03
C LEU A 102 39.54 5.50 -53.22
N ASP A 103 39.41 4.86 -54.38
CA ASP A 103 38.36 3.87 -54.66
C ASP A 103 38.43 2.69 -53.68
N ALA A 104 39.64 2.19 -53.39
CA ALA A 104 39.85 1.13 -52.39
C ALA A 104 39.43 1.60 -50.98
N SER A 105 39.88 2.79 -50.57
CA SER A 105 39.54 3.37 -49.26
C SER A 105 38.04 3.67 -49.10
N ILE A 106 37.38 4.16 -50.16
CA ILE A 106 35.93 4.41 -50.17
C ILE A 106 35.16 3.10 -50.04
N THR A 107 35.63 2.02 -50.68
CA THR A 107 35.00 0.70 -50.58
C THR A 107 35.01 0.19 -49.14
N GLU A 108 36.15 0.32 -48.45
CA GLU A 108 36.27 -0.03 -47.02
C GLU A 108 35.39 0.87 -46.15
N LEU A 109 35.46 2.20 -46.33
CA LEU A 109 34.67 3.15 -45.56
C LEU A 109 33.16 3.00 -45.75
N ARG A 110 32.70 2.54 -46.93
CA ARG A 110 31.29 2.23 -47.16
C ARG A 110 30.82 1.06 -46.30
N ALA A 111 31.61 -0.01 -46.23
CA ALA A 111 31.31 -1.15 -45.36
C ALA A 111 31.31 -0.73 -43.88
N ASP A 112 32.30 0.07 -43.46
CA ASP A 112 32.35 0.61 -42.10
C ASP A 112 31.16 1.53 -41.78
N ALA A 113 30.73 2.36 -42.73
CA ALA A 113 29.58 3.25 -42.56
C ALA A 113 28.27 2.47 -42.41
N GLU A 114 28.10 1.40 -43.17
CA GLU A 114 26.93 0.51 -43.06
C GLU A 114 26.91 -0.20 -41.70
N GLN A 115 28.05 -0.73 -41.27
CA GLN A 115 28.17 -1.36 -39.95
C GLN A 115 27.92 -0.36 -38.82
N ALA A 116 28.51 0.83 -38.88
CA ALA A 116 28.33 1.87 -37.87
C ALA A 116 26.87 2.37 -37.83
N THR A 117 26.17 2.37 -38.96
CA THR A 117 24.73 2.68 -39.02
C THR A 117 23.92 1.62 -38.30
N THR A 118 24.18 0.35 -38.60
CA THR A 118 23.53 -0.80 -37.95
C THR A 118 23.75 -0.78 -36.43
N ASP A 119 24.98 -0.51 -36.00
CA ASP A 119 25.33 -0.43 -34.57
C ASP A 119 24.61 0.71 -33.86
N ALA A 120 24.52 1.88 -34.49
CA ALA A 120 23.83 3.05 -33.95
C ALA A 120 22.32 2.81 -33.81
N ASP A 121 21.69 2.18 -34.79
CA ASP A 121 20.27 1.85 -34.76
C ASP A 121 19.97 0.82 -33.67
N ASN A 122 20.77 -0.25 -33.59
CA ASN A 122 20.66 -1.24 -32.52
C ASN A 122 20.82 -0.62 -31.12
N ALA A 123 21.81 0.28 -30.95
CA ALA A 123 22.04 0.96 -29.69
C ALA A 123 20.88 1.89 -29.30
N LYS A 124 20.24 2.54 -30.28
CA LYS A 124 19.06 3.39 -30.08
C LYS A 124 17.84 2.57 -29.67
N ASP A 125 17.58 1.46 -30.36
CA ASP A 125 16.46 0.56 -30.06
C ASP A 125 16.60 -0.03 -28.65
N SER A 126 17.80 -0.46 -28.29
CA SER A 126 18.12 -0.97 -26.96
C SER A 126 17.87 0.09 -25.88
N LEU A 127 18.30 1.33 -26.12
CA LEU A 127 18.07 2.45 -25.21
C LEU A 127 16.57 2.75 -25.02
N MET A 128 15.79 2.69 -26.11
CA MET A 128 14.33 2.86 -26.06
C MET A 128 13.64 1.75 -25.27
N GLN A 129 14.05 0.50 -25.46
CA GLN A 129 13.52 -0.63 -24.70
C GLN A 129 13.77 -0.47 -23.21
N VAL A 130 15.00 -0.12 -22.81
CA VAL A 130 15.34 0.13 -21.40
C VAL A 130 14.48 1.26 -20.81
N LYS A 131 14.25 2.34 -21.57
CA LYS A 131 13.35 3.42 -21.15
C LYS A 131 11.93 2.90 -20.91
N THR A 132 11.39 2.12 -21.85
CA THR A 132 10.05 1.53 -21.72
C THR A 132 9.94 0.62 -20.49
N GLU A 133 10.94 -0.21 -20.21
CA GLU A 133 10.95 -1.07 -19.01
C GLU A 133 11.02 -0.26 -17.71
N ILE A 134 11.80 0.82 -17.67
CA ILE A 134 11.83 1.74 -16.52
C ILE A 134 10.44 2.36 -16.28
N ASP A 135 9.76 2.79 -17.34
CA ASP A 135 8.43 3.40 -17.22
C ASP A 135 7.36 2.37 -16.80
N LYS A 136 7.45 1.13 -17.27
CA LYS A 136 6.61 0.02 -16.79
C LYS A 136 6.80 -0.24 -15.29
N LEU A 137 8.05 -0.30 -14.82
CA LEU A 137 8.34 -0.54 -13.40
C LEU A 137 7.87 0.60 -12.49
N LYS A 138 7.93 1.85 -12.96
CA LYS A 138 7.35 2.99 -12.24
C LYS A 138 5.83 2.82 -12.09
N ALA A 139 5.14 2.50 -13.19
CA ALA A 139 3.70 2.28 -13.18
C ALA A 139 3.30 1.08 -12.31
N GLU A 140 4.09 0.00 -12.34
CA GLU A 140 3.90 -1.17 -11.50
C GLU A 140 4.05 -0.82 -10.01
N LYS A 141 5.11 -0.10 -9.64
CA LYS A 141 5.30 0.40 -8.28
C LYS A 141 4.07 1.16 -7.80
N ASP A 142 3.60 2.14 -8.59
CA ASP A 142 2.47 2.98 -8.20
C ASP A 142 1.18 2.14 -8.00
N ARG A 143 0.94 1.17 -8.89
CA ARG A 143 -0.17 0.22 -8.77
C ARG A 143 -0.04 -0.64 -7.51
N MET A 144 1.13 -1.19 -7.23
CA MET A 144 1.36 -2.07 -6.07
C MET A 144 1.25 -1.30 -4.76
N LEU A 145 1.76 -0.07 -4.69
CA LEU A 145 1.60 0.78 -3.50
C LEU A 145 0.13 1.12 -3.25
N ALA A 146 -0.64 1.47 -4.29
CA ALA A 146 -2.08 1.72 -4.15
C ALA A 146 -2.85 0.48 -3.65
N GLN A 147 -2.50 -0.71 -4.15
CA GLN A 147 -3.06 -1.97 -3.68
C GLN A 147 -2.69 -2.26 -2.22
N MET A 148 -1.42 -2.03 -1.84
CA MET A 148 -0.94 -2.19 -0.47
C MET A 148 -1.70 -1.26 0.50
N HIS A 149 -1.85 0.02 0.16
CA HIS A 149 -2.62 0.97 0.97
C HIS A 149 -4.10 0.57 1.11
N SER A 150 -4.70 0.08 0.02
CA SER A 150 -6.07 -0.43 0.03
C SER A 150 -6.22 -1.65 0.95
N ALA A 151 -5.25 -2.57 0.91
CA ALA A 151 -5.23 -3.75 1.79
C ALA A 151 -5.03 -3.35 3.26
N GLN A 152 -4.10 -2.42 3.54
CA GLN A 152 -3.88 -1.88 4.88
C GLN A 152 -5.13 -1.20 5.45
N ALA A 153 -5.86 -0.44 4.63
CA ALA A 153 -7.12 0.18 5.02
C ALA A 153 -8.19 -0.88 5.38
N ARG A 154 -8.32 -1.96 4.59
CA ARG A 154 -9.24 -3.06 4.88
C ARG A 154 -8.89 -3.79 6.18
N ILE A 155 -7.60 -4.09 6.41
CA ILE A 155 -7.12 -4.73 7.65
C ILE A 155 -7.42 -3.83 8.86
N LYS A 156 -7.17 -2.52 8.74
CA LYS A 156 -7.47 -1.56 9.81
C LYS A 156 -8.96 -1.49 10.13
N ILE A 157 -9.82 -1.47 9.10
CA ILE A 157 -11.27 -1.52 9.28
C ILE A 157 -11.69 -2.82 9.97
N GLN A 158 -11.19 -3.98 9.51
CA GLN A 158 -11.50 -5.27 10.14
C GLN A 158 -11.07 -5.30 11.60
N GLY A 159 -9.85 -4.86 11.93
CA GLY A 159 -9.38 -4.81 13.31
C GLY A 159 -10.19 -3.85 14.19
N GLN A 160 -10.66 -2.74 13.63
CA GLN A 160 -11.58 -1.84 14.33
C GLN A 160 -12.96 -2.46 14.55
N LEU A 161 -13.50 -3.20 13.56
CA LEU A 161 -14.77 -3.92 13.69
C LEU A 161 -14.69 -5.07 14.71
N ASP A 162 -13.60 -5.82 14.71
CA ASP A 162 -13.34 -6.87 15.70
C ASP A 162 -13.26 -6.28 17.12
N GLY A 163 -12.67 -5.09 17.26
CA GLY A 163 -12.62 -4.33 18.51
C GLY A 163 -13.96 -3.69 18.92
N LEU A 164 -14.89 -3.53 17.98
CA LEU A 164 -16.26 -3.02 18.20
C LEU A 164 -17.30 -4.16 18.30
N SER A 165 -16.86 -5.41 18.48
CA SER A 165 -17.79 -6.53 18.46
C SER A 165 -18.87 -6.38 19.55
N VAL A 166 -20.12 -6.44 19.09
CA VAL A 166 -21.35 -6.28 19.86
C VAL A 166 -21.45 -7.31 20.99
N ASP A 167 -20.74 -8.44 20.89
CA ASP A 167 -20.76 -9.51 21.91
C ASP A 167 -20.15 -9.07 23.25
N ALA A 168 -19.08 -8.27 23.25
CA ALA A 168 -18.47 -7.75 24.48
C ALA A 168 -19.35 -6.68 25.14
N GLU A 169 -19.95 -5.80 24.34
CA GLU A 169 -20.86 -4.76 24.82
C GLU A 169 -22.21 -5.33 25.28
N VAL A 170 -22.74 -6.37 24.61
CA VAL A 170 -23.97 -7.08 25.02
C VAL A 170 -23.73 -7.93 26.27
N GLN A 171 -22.58 -8.60 26.41
CA GLN A 171 -22.22 -9.28 27.67
C GLN A 171 -22.09 -8.29 28.84
N ALA A 172 -21.47 -7.13 28.63
CA ALA A 172 -21.35 -6.09 29.65
C ALA A 172 -22.74 -5.56 30.10
N LEU A 173 -23.67 -5.37 29.16
CA LEU A 173 -25.05 -4.98 29.48
C LEU A 173 -25.85 -6.09 30.20
N GLY A 174 -25.49 -7.37 30.02
CA GLY A 174 -26.03 -8.49 30.78
C GLY A 174 -25.73 -8.41 32.27
N ALA A 175 -24.47 -8.15 32.63
CA ALA A 175 -24.04 -8.01 34.02
C ALA A 175 -24.73 -6.82 34.72
N VAL A 176 -24.92 -5.70 34.01
CA VAL A 176 -25.67 -4.54 34.53
C VAL A 176 -27.14 -4.89 34.78
N ARG A 177 -27.78 -5.64 33.88
CA ARG A 177 -29.17 -6.08 34.02
C ARG A 177 -29.37 -6.96 35.25
N ASP A 178 -28.46 -7.89 35.50
CA ASP A 178 -28.54 -8.79 36.65
C ASP A 178 -28.27 -8.03 37.97
N HIS A 179 -27.36 -7.05 37.96
CA HIS A 179 -27.14 -6.17 39.11
C HIS A 179 -28.38 -5.32 39.44
N ILE A 180 -29.03 -4.73 38.43
CA ILE A 180 -30.28 -3.97 38.61
C ILE A 180 -31.38 -4.88 39.17
N LYS A 181 -31.56 -6.09 38.63
CA LYS A 181 -32.53 -7.06 39.16
C LYS A 181 -32.22 -7.42 40.62
N GLY A 182 -30.96 -7.62 40.97
CA GLY A 182 -30.52 -7.89 42.35
C GLY A 182 -30.86 -6.74 43.29
N GLN A 183 -30.56 -5.49 42.92
CA GLN A 183 -30.90 -4.32 43.73
C GLN A 183 -32.41 -4.14 43.88
N VAL A 184 -33.19 -4.33 42.81
CA VAL A 184 -34.67 -4.27 42.88
C VAL A 184 -35.21 -5.35 43.81
N ALA A 185 -34.73 -6.59 43.69
CA ALA A 185 -35.13 -7.68 44.58
C ALA A 185 -34.76 -7.39 46.04
N GLN A 186 -33.59 -6.80 46.29
CA GLN A 186 -33.15 -6.43 47.64
C GLN A 186 -33.98 -5.27 48.22
N ALA A 187 -34.40 -4.31 47.39
CA ALA A 187 -35.30 -3.24 47.78
C ALA A 187 -36.73 -3.76 48.08
N SER A 188 -37.25 -4.70 47.26
CA SER A 188 -38.52 -5.37 47.50
C SER A 188 -38.49 -6.26 48.77
N LEU A 189 -37.40 -6.97 49.01
CA LEU A 189 -37.22 -7.73 50.26
C LEU A 189 -37.15 -6.80 51.48
N GLY A 190 -36.47 -5.66 51.35
CA GLY A 190 -36.41 -4.63 52.39
C GLY A 190 -37.78 -4.05 52.74
N SER A 191 -38.65 -3.83 51.75
CA SER A 191 -40.02 -3.35 52.01
C SER A 191 -40.91 -4.42 52.63
N GLU A 192 -40.78 -5.69 52.22
CA GLU A 192 -41.49 -6.82 52.84
C GLU A 192 -41.04 -7.08 54.29
N LEU A 193 -39.74 -6.99 54.57
CA LEU A 193 -39.19 -7.09 55.93
C LEU A 193 -39.60 -5.92 56.82
N HIS A 194 -39.64 -4.70 56.29
CA HIS A 194 -40.14 -3.54 57.04
C HIS A 194 -41.63 -3.67 57.38
N ASN A 195 -42.44 -4.16 56.45
CA ASN A 195 -43.85 -4.45 56.70
C ASN A 195 -44.03 -5.51 57.78
N SER A 196 -43.24 -6.58 57.74
CA SER A 196 -43.32 -7.65 58.74
C SER A 196 -42.80 -7.25 60.13
N ASP A 197 -41.77 -6.39 60.25
CA ASP A 197 -41.34 -5.83 61.55
C ASP A 197 -42.39 -4.86 62.12
N LEU A 198 -43.00 -4.01 61.27
CA LEU A 198 -44.12 -3.16 61.68
C LEU A 198 -45.32 -3.96 62.17
N ASP A 199 -45.68 -5.04 61.46
CA ASP A 199 -46.77 -5.94 61.88
C ASP A 199 -46.45 -6.65 63.19
N VAL A 200 -45.21 -7.11 63.38
CA VAL A 200 -44.75 -7.71 64.64
C VAL A 200 -44.75 -6.68 65.78
N ARG A 201 -44.32 -5.44 65.54
CA ARG A 201 -44.39 -4.35 66.52
C ARG A 201 -45.82 -3.95 66.84
N LEU A 202 -46.72 -3.93 65.85
CA LEU A 202 -48.14 -3.62 66.04
C LEU A 202 -48.85 -4.72 66.82
N ALA A 203 -48.54 -6.00 66.55
CA ALA A 203 -49.01 -7.12 67.34
C ALA A 203 -48.52 -7.04 68.79
N LYS A 204 -47.24 -6.70 69.00
CA LYS A 204 -46.66 -6.54 70.33
C LYS A 204 -47.24 -5.33 71.09
N LEU A 205 -47.55 -4.23 70.40
CA LEU A 205 -48.23 -3.06 70.96
C LEU A 205 -49.67 -3.38 71.38
N ARG A 206 -50.39 -4.14 70.55
CA ARG A 206 -51.74 -4.64 70.91
C ARG A 206 -51.70 -5.56 72.12
N GLN A 207 -50.65 -6.36 72.26
CA GLN A 207 -50.44 -7.21 73.42
C GLN A 207 -50.03 -6.41 74.66
N SER A 208 -49.27 -5.30 74.51
CA SER A 208 -48.90 -4.43 75.64
C SER A 208 -50.00 -3.46 76.08
N SER A 209 -50.97 -3.16 75.23
CA SER A 209 -52.06 -2.21 75.51
C SER A 209 -53.39 -2.87 75.92
N GLY A 210 -53.40 -4.19 76.16
CA GLY A 210 -54.61 -4.98 76.43
C GLY A 210 -54.82 -5.43 77.88
N SER A 211 -54.35 -4.70 78.91
CA SER A 211 -54.48 -5.17 80.31
C SER A 211 -54.75 -4.13 81.41
N VAL A 212 -55.33 -2.97 81.10
CA VAL A 212 -55.81 -2.04 82.14
C VAL A 212 -57.14 -1.41 81.73
N THR A 213 -58.27 -2.05 82.07
CA THR A 213 -59.56 -1.39 82.44
C THR A 213 -60.74 -2.36 82.64
N ALA A 214 -60.61 -3.67 82.39
CA ALA A 214 -61.72 -4.62 82.61
C ALA A 214 -62.01 -4.94 84.09
N LYS A 215 -61.04 -4.76 85.00
CA LYS A 215 -61.24 -4.96 86.46
C LYS A 215 -61.80 -3.73 87.19
N ALA A 216 -61.59 -2.52 86.64
CA ALA A 216 -62.12 -1.28 87.23
C ALA A 216 -63.62 -1.09 86.94
N GLN A 217 -64.12 -1.57 85.81
CA GLN A 217 -65.55 -1.45 85.45
C GLN A 217 -66.45 -2.48 86.16
N LEU A 218 -65.94 -3.65 86.54
CA LEU A 218 -66.73 -4.70 87.20
C LEU A 218 -67.07 -4.35 88.66
N GLU A 219 -66.16 -3.68 89.37
CA GLU A 219 -66.35 -3.36 90.79
C GLU A 219 -67.29 -2.18 91.01
N ALA A 220 -67.27 -1.20 90.09
CA ALA A 220 -68.24 -0.10 90.07
C ALA A 220 -69.69 -0.61 89.86
N MET A 221 -69.90 -1.63 89.02
CA MET A 221 -71.22 -2.22 88.81
C MET A 221 -71.71 -3.07 90.00
N LYS A 222 -70.82 -3.70 90.76
CA LYS A 222 -71.19 -4.46 91.97
C LYS A 222 -71.62 -3.56 93.12
N GLN A 223 -70.93 -2.42 93.32
CA GLN A 223 -71.28 -1.47 94.38
C GLN A 223 -72.62 -0.76 94.11
N ALA A 224 -72.94 -0.46 92.84
CA ALA A 224 -74.22 0.13 92.46
C ALA A 224 -75.44 -0.80 92.69
N ARG A 225 -75.25 -2.13 92.67
CA ARG A 225 -76.33 -3.11 92.94
C ARG A 225 -76.55 -3.39 94.43
N ALA A 226 -75.55 -3.21 95.28
CA ALA A 226 -75.70 -3.43 96.73
C ALA A 226 -76.49 -2.28 97.41
N ALA A 227 -76.33 -1.04 96.94
CA ALA A 227 -77.02 0.13 97.49
C ALA A 227 -78.53 0.18 97.15
N SER A 228 -78.97 -0.51 96.10
CA SER A 228 -80.39 -0.58 95.69
C SER A 228 -81.18 -1.69 96.41
N ALA A 229 -80.52 -2.54 97.21
CA ALA A 229 -81.14 -3.68 97.90
C ALA A 229 -81.39 -3.47 99.42
N GLN A 230 -80.96 -2.35 100.02
CA GLN A 230 -81.10 -2.10 101.48
C GLN A 230 -82.15 -1.03 101.86
N ALA A 231 -82.81 -0.37 100.90
CA ALA A 231 -83.82 0.66 101.19
C ALA A 231 -85.27 0.11 101.32
N SER A 232 -85.51 -1.19 101.14
CA SER A 232 -86.85 -1.80 101.07
C SER A 232 -87.25 -2.72 102.26
N VAL A 233 -86.45 -2.81 103.34
CA VAL A 233 -86.71 -3.76 104.46
C VAL A 233 -86.90 -3.09 105.83
N LYS A 234 -87.12 -1.76 105.90
CA LYS A 234 -87.47 -1.10 107.18
C LYS A 234 -88.79 -0.34 107.09
N ASN A 235 -89.81 -1.02 106.60
CA ASN A 235 -91.23 -0.73 106.84
C ASN A 235 -91.89 -2.05 107.23
N LEU A 236 -91.87 -2.35 108.52
CA LEU A 236 -92.76 -3.27 109.25
C LEU A 236 -92.71 -2.85 110.73
#